data_AF-A0AA41N791-F1
#
_entry.id   AF-A0AA41N791-F1
#
_cell.length_a   1.000
_cell.length_b   1.000
_cell.length_c   1.000
_cell.angle_alpha   90.00
_cell.angle_beta   90.00
_cell.angle_gamma   90.00
#
_symmetry.space_group_name_H-M   'P 1'
#
loop_
_entity.id
_entity.type
_entity.pdbx_description
1 polymer ?
#
loop_
_entity_poly.entity_id
_entity_poly.type
_entity_poly.pdbx_seq_one_letter_code
_entity_poly.pdbx_strand_id
1 'polypeptide(L)'
;MKCYTPLVYKGITPCKPSDIKFSVLSSEEIHYVIKQLSRKSLQSVDVLHEEACEILDEMSHKLRLGVIRFYAFALNKIFQQIFSKVCVNEEGIQKLQRAIQEHPVVLLPSHRSYIDFLMLCFLLYNYDLPVPVIAAGMDFLGMRVVGELLRMSGAFFMRRTFSGNKLLGFVL
;
A
#
# COMPACT_ATOMS: atom_id res chain seq x y z
N MET A 1 -4.14 26.21 1.39
CA MET A 1 -4.06 24.75 1.20
C MET A 1 -5.47 24.21 1.31
N LYS A 2 -5.96 23.45 0.32
CA LYS A 2 -7.24 22.74 0.47
C LYS A 2 -7.14 21.73 1.62
N CYS A 3 -8.23 21.52 2.35
CA CYS A 3 -8.34 20.39 3.27
C CYS A 3 -8.34 19.11 2.45
N TYR A 4 -7.39 18.22 2.70
CA TYR A 4 -7.36 16.88 2.11
C TYR A 4 -8.26 15.96 2.95
N THR A 5 -9.44 15.66 2.44
CA THR A 5 -10.50 14.90 3.14
C THR A 5 -11.19 13.95 2.15
N PRO A 6 -10.47 12.94 1.64
CA PRO A 6 -10.98 12.10 0.58
C PRO A 6 -12.18 11.27 1.05
N LEU A 7 -13.19 11.16 0.19
CA LEU A 7 -14.31 10.25 0.42
C LEU A 7 -13.86 8.81 0.22
N VAL A 8 -14.18 7.96 1.20
CA VAL A 8 -13.89 6.52 1.20
C VAL A 8 -15.09 5.77 0.62
N TYR A 9 -14.87 4.58 0.05
CA TYR A 9 -15.95 3.79 -0.55
C TYR A 9 -17.07 3.47 0.46
N LYS A 10 -18.31 3.51 -0.03
CA LYS A 10 -19.51 3.23 0.77
C LYS A 10 -19.54 1.74 1.09
N GLY A 11 -19.54 1.40 2.38
CA GLY A 11 -19.55 0.01 2.85
C GLY A 11 -18.27 -0.45 3.55
N ILE A 12 -17.23 0.40 3.69
CA ILE A 12 -16.17 0.14 4.67
C ILE A 12 -16.72 0.36 6.07
N THR A 13 -16.65 -0.68 6.90
CA THR A 13 -16.61 -0.49 8.36
C THR A 13 -15.21 0.02 8.73
N PRO A 14 -15.06 1.22 9.30
CA PRO A 14 -13.75 1.72 9.71
C PRO A 14 -13.09 0.71 10.65
N CYS A 15 -11.94 0.17 10.26
CA CYS A 15 -11.16 -0.77 11.04
C CYS A 15 -9.75 -0.22 11.27
N LYS A 16 -9.19 -0.52 12.44
CA LYS A 16 -7.79 -0.20 12.72
C LYS A 16 -6.90 -1.23 12.01
N PRO A 17 -5.65 -0.88 11.67
CA PRO A 17 -4.68 -1.83 11.13
C PRO A 17 -4.52 -3.10 12.00
N SER A 18 -4.65 -2.96 13.33
CA SER A 18 -4.65 -4.09 14.28
C SER A 18 -5.79 -5.07 14.05
N ASP A 19 -6.96 -4.56 13.67
CA ASP A 19 -8.17 -5.37 13.48
C ASP A 19 -8.03 -6.21 12.21
N ILE A 20 -7.44 -5.62 11.16
CA ILE A 20 -7.10 -6.34 9.92
C ILE A 20 -6.05 -7.41 10.21
N LYS A 21 -4.97 -7.06 10.94
CA LYS A 21 -3.92 -8.02 11.32
C LYS A 21 -4.50 -9.22 12.08
N PHE A 22 -5.35 -8.96 13.07
CA PHE A 22 -6.01 -9.99 13.85
C PHE A 22 -6.93 -10.87 12.98
N SER A 23 -7.70 -10.26 12.07
CA SER A 23 -8.58 -10.99 11.16
C SER A 23 -7.82 -11.93 10.22
N VAL A 24 -6.66 -11.51 9.71
CA VAL A 24 -5.82 -12.34 8.82
C VAL A 24 -5.20 -13.50 9.61
N LEU A 25 -4.60 -13.23 10.77
CA LEU A 25 -4.00 -14.27 11.61
C LEU A 25 -5.04 -15.29 12.10
N SER A 26 -6.29 -14.85 12.30
CA SER A 26 -7.39 -15.70 12.75
C SER A 26 -8.02 -16.52 11.63
N SER A 27 -7.59 -16.38 10.37
CA SER A 27 -8.26 -17.03 9.24
C SER A 27 -7.97 -18.54 9.17
N GLU A 28 -8.93 -19.30 8.65
CA GLU A 28 -8.80 -20.76 8.51
C GLU A 28 -7.66 -21.15 7.57
N GLU A 29 -7.43 -20.35 6.53
CA GLU A 29 -6.36 -20.53 5.55
C GLU A 29 -4.98 -20.44 6.21
N ILE A 30 -4.76 -19.42 7.05
CA ILE A 30 -3.51 -19.23 7.78
C ILE A 30 -3.27 -20.37 8.77
N HIS A 31 -4.29 -20.74 9.54
CA HIS A 31 -4.21 -21.88 10.46
C HIS A 31 -3.88 -23.19 9.73
N TYR A 32 -4.52 -23.43 8.59
CA TYR A 32 -4.26 -24.61 7.77
C TYR A 32 -2.82 -24.64 7.27
N VAL A 33 -2.31 -23.53 6.74
CA VAL A 33 -0.95 -23.41 6.23
C VAL A 33 0.09 -23.58 7.34
N ILE A 34 -0.09 -22.92 8.48
CA ILE A 34 0.80 -23.07 9.65
C ILE A 34 0.87 -24.53 10.09
N LYS A 35 -0.27 -25.21 10.18
CA LYS A 35 -0.32 -26.64 10.57
C LYS A 35 0.39 -27.54 9.56
N GLN A 36 0.26 -27.25 8.26
CA GLN A 36 0.96 -27.98 7.21
C GLN A 36 2.47 -27.74 7.23
N LEU A 37 2.91 -26.52 7.53
CA LEU A 37 4.32 -26.16 7.62
C LEU A 37 4.97 -26.75 8.87
N SER A 38 4.31 -26.68 10.03
CA SER A 38 4.81 -27.28 11.28
C SER A 38 5.12 -28.77 11.12
N ARG A 39 4.28 -29.50 10.39
CA ARG A 39 4.49 -30.93 10.07
C ARG A 39 5.71 -31.19 9.17
N LYS A 40 6.12 -30.21 8.37
CA LYS A 40 7.20 -30.35 7.38
C LYS A 40 8.54 -29.79 7.87
N SER A 41 8.55 -28.71 8.65
CA SER A 41 9.76 -27.98 9.05
C SER A 41 10.24 -28.26 10.49
N LEU A 42 9.59 -29.17 11.24
CA LEU A 42 9.86 -29.43 12.67
C LEU A 42 9.72 -28.20 13.59
N GLN A 43 9.18 -27.08 13.07
CA GLN A 43 8.92 -25.88 13.85
C GLN A 43 7.58 -26.00 14.57
N SER A 44 7.48 -25.41 15.77
CA SER A 44 6.22 -25.33 16.50
C SER A 44 5.24 -24.38 15.79
N VAL A 45 3.95 -24.60 16.04
CA VAL A 45 2.87 -23.73 15.55
C VAL A 45 3.08 -22.30 16.03
N ASP A 46 3.52 -22.10 17.27
CA ASP A 46 3.74 -20.78 17.86
C ASP A 46 4.83 -19.98 17.12
N VAL A 47 5.93 -20.63 16.74
CA VAL A 47 7.03 -19.99 15.99
C VAL A 47 6.55 -19.55 14.61
N LEU A 48 5.77 -20.39 13.93
CA LEU A 48 5.21 -20.06 12.61
C LEU A 48 4.12 -18.99 12.68
N HIS A 49 3.38 -18.93 13.79
CA HIS A 49 2.42 -17.87 14.04
C HIS A 49 3.12 -16.53 14.30
N GLU A 50 4.21 -16.51 15.07
CA GLU A 50 5.03 -15.31 15.25
C GLU A 50 5.66 -14.85 13.94
N GLU A 51 6.14 -15.77 13.12
CA GLU A 51 6.65 -15.45 11.77
C GLU A 51 5.57 -14.81 10.89
N ALA A 52 4.32 -15.30 10.96
CA ALA A 52 3.18 -14.69 10.27
C ALA A 52 2.91 -13.26 10.76
N CYS A 53 2.99 -13.04 12.08
CA CYS A 53 2.87 -11.71 12.69
C CYS A 53 3.95 -10.75 12.17
N GLU A 54 5.21 -11.17 12.13
CA GLU A 54 6.33 -10.38 11.64
C GLU A 54 6.18 -10.04 10.15
N ILE A 55 5.73 -11.00 9.33
CA ILE A 55 5.44 -10.78 7.91
C ILE A 55 4.36 -9.69 7.75
N LEU A 56 3.27 -9.77 8.51
CA LEU A 56 2.21 -8.76 8.44
C LEU A 56 2.69 -7.37 8.88
N ASP A 57 3.53 -7.29 9.90
CA ASP A 57 4.12 -6.02 10.34
C ASP A 57 5.08 -5.45 9.29
N GLU A 58 5.89 -6.31 8.66
CA GLU A 58 6.76 -5.94 7.54
C GLU A 58 5.95 -5.45 6.34
N MET A 59 4.79 -6.03 6.06
CA MET A 59 3.96 -5.59 4.95
C MET A 59 3.26 -4.26 5.26
N SER A 60 2.84 -4.04 6.51
CA SER A 60 2.00 -2.90 6.89
C SER A 60 2.57 -1.52 6.51
N HIS A 61 1.69 -0.63 6.03
CA HIS A 61 2.03 0.78 5.78
C HIS A 61 1.66 1.64 6.99
N LYS A 62 2.27 2.82 7.12
CA LYS A 62 2.08 3.74 8.27
C LYS A 62 1.62 5.12 7.81
N LEU A 63 0.50 5.18 7.09
CA LEU A 63 0.03 6.39 6.43
C LEU A 63 -0.01 7.59 7.40
N ARG A 64 0.71 8.67 7.08
CA ARG A 64 0.67 9.92 7.83
C ARG A 64 0.30 11.08 6.91
N LEU A 65 -0.86 11.68 7.16
CA LEU A 65 -1.37 12.80 6.36
C LEU A 65 -0.38 13.97 6.27
N GLY A 66 0.37 14.26 7.33
CA GLY A 66 1.40 15.30 7.32
C GLY A 66 2.51 15.03 6.28
N VAL A 67 2.92 13.76 6.14
CA VAL A 67 3.94 13.35 5.16
C VAL A 67 3.37 13.39 3.74
N ILE A 68 2.12 12.99 3.54
CA ILE A 68 1.45 13.11 2.23
C ILE A 68 1.42 14.58 1.77
N ARG A 69 1.02 15.50 2.67
CA ARG A 69 0.98 16.95 2.37
C ARG A 69 2.35 17.50 2.01
N PHE A 70 3.39 17.09 2.75
CA PHE A 70 4.77 17.46 2.46
C PHE A 70 5.20 16.96 1.08
N TYR A 71 4.92 15.69 0.76
CA TYR A 71 5.23 15.10 -0.54
C TYR A 71 4.49 15.80 -1.67
N ALA A 72 3.20 16.10 -1.52
CA ALA A 72 2.44 16.82 -2.52
C ALA A 72 3.04 18.21 -2.80
N PHE A 73 3.48 18.92 -1.77
CA PHE A 73 4.17 20.20 -1.91
C PHE A 73 5.51 20.05 -2.65
N ALA A 74 6.34 19.09 -2.26
CA ALA A 74 7.64 18.84 -2.90
C ALA A 74 7.48 18.42 -4.37
N LEU A 75 6.55 17.48 -4.65
CA LEU A 75 6.23 17.02 -6.00
C LEU A 75 5.71 18.14 -6.87
N ASN A 76 4.89 19.06 -6.33
CA ASN A 76 4.44 20.23 -7.09
C ASN A 76 5.63 21.05 -7.63
N LYS A 77 6.66 21.28 -6.80
CA LYS A 77 7.86 22.02 -7.19
C LYS A 77 8.68 21.27 -8.24
N ILE A 78 8.89 19.97 -8.02
CA ILE A 78 9.62 19.10 -8.96
C ILE A 78 8.91 19.06 -10.32
N PHE A 79 7.60 18.83 -10.33
CA PHE A 79 6.82 18.71 -11.56
C PHE A 79 6.75 20.00 -12.36
N GLN A 80 6.66 21.15 -11.68
CA GLN A 80 6.77 22.46 -12.34
C GLN A 80 8.13 22.68 -13.01
N GLN A 81 9.19 22.01 -12.54
CA GLN A 81 10.54 22.13 -13.11
C GLN A 81 10.78 21.15 -14.26
N ILE A 82 10.28 19.91 -14.17
CA ILE A 82 10.57 18.86 -15.16
C ILE A 82 9.53 18.78 -16.29
N PHE A 83 8.30 19.25 -16.07
CA PHE A 83 7.23 19.21 -17.08
C PHE A 83 6.81 20.62 -17.47
N SER A 84 6.80 20.90 -18.77
CA SER A 84 6.21 22.14 -19.28
C SER A 84 4.68 22.14 -19.16
N LYS A 85 4.05 20.98 -19.34
CA LYS A 85 2.60 20.80 -19.20
C LYS A 85 2.27 19.35 -18.84
N VAL A 86 1.30 19.16 -17.96
CA VAL A 86 0.68 17.85 -17.69
C VAL A 86 -0.75 17.90 -18.22
N CYS A 87 -1.09 17.02 -19.14
CA CYS A 87 -2.45 16.88 -19.67
C CYS A 87 -3.16 15.77 -18.91
N VAL A 88 -4.29 16.10 -18.30
CA VAL A 88 -5.09 15.16 -17.51
C VAL A 88 -6.40 14.87 -18.24
N ASN A 89 -6.79 13.60 -18.28
CA ASN A 89 -8.11 13.21 -18.76
C ASN A 89 -9.15 13.42 -17.64
N GLU A 90 -9.82 14.58 -17.66
CA GLU A 90 -10.83 14.96 -16.67
C GLU A 90 -12.01 13.98 -16.61
N GLU A 91 -12.48 13.48 -17.76
CA GLU A 91 -13.56 12.48 -17.80
C GLU A 91 -13.14 11.18 -17.10
N GLY A 92 -11.88 10.77 -17.29
CA GLY A 92 -11.27 9.64 -16.60
C GLY A 92 -11.24 9.83 -15.09
N ILE A 93 -10.87 11.02 -14.61
CA ILE A 93 -10.86 11.36 -13.18
C ILE A 93 -12.27 11.31 -12.60
N GLN A 94 -13.27 11.86 -13.29
CA GLN A 94 -14.67 11.82 -12.84
C GLN A 94 -15.23 10.38 -12.78
N LYS A 95 -14.85 9.53 -13.74
CA LYS A 95 -15.20 8.11 -13.70
C LYS A 95 -14.53 7.41 -12.51
N LEU A 96 -13.26 7.71 -12.26
CA LEU A 96 -12.52 7.18 -11.11
C LEU A 96 -13.15 7.62 -9.79
N GLN A 97 -13.54 8.89 -9.66
CA GLN A 97 -14.18 9.42 -8.45
C GLN A 97 -15.47 8.68 -8.11
N ARG A 98 -16.29 8.35 -9.13
CA ARG A 98 -17.50 7.53 -8.93
C ARG A 98 -17.16 6.10 -8.53
N ALA A 99 -16.22 5.47 -9.23
CA ALA A 99 -15.81 4.10 -8.95
C ALA A 99 -15.26 3.92 -7.52
N ILE A 100 -14.42 4.85 -7.04
CA ILE A 100 -13.86 4.83 -5.68
C ILE A 100 -14.95 4.95 -4.62
N GLN A 101 -16.10 5.57 -4.90
CA GLN A 101 -17.19 5.66 -3.92
C GLN A 101 -18.01 4.37 -3.83
N GLU A 102 -18.04 3.57 -4.88
CA GLU A 102 -18.87 2.36 -4.97
C GLU A 102 -18.07 1.09 -4.68
N HIS A 103 -16.79 1.05 -5.08
CA HIS A 103 -15.97 -0.16 -5.08
C HIS A 103 -14.51 0.13 -4.69
N PRO A 104 -13.79 -0.87 -4.13
CA PRO A 104 -12.34 -0.83 -4.07
C PRO A 104 -11.74 -0.74 -5.48
N VAL A 105 -10.76 0.14 -5.67
CA VAL A 105 -10.11 0.36 -6.97
C VAL A 105 -8.63 0.04 -6.89
N VAL A 106 -8.15 -0.77 -7.83
CA VAL A 106 -6.71 -1.01 -8.05
C VAL A 106 -6.27 -0.22 -9.26
N LEU A 107 -5.27 0.66 -9.07
CA LEU A 107 -4.71 1.46 -10.14
C LEU A 107 -3.46 0.79 -10.71
N LEU A 108 -3.40 0.65 -12.03
CA LEU A 108 -2.31 0.00 -12.75
C LEU A 108 -1.64 1.04 -13.67
N PRO A 109 -0.59 1.74 -13.22
CA PRO A 109 0.17 2.63 -14.08
C PRO A 109 0.94 1.84 -15.13
N SER A 110 1.44 2.52 -16.17
CA SER A 110 2.24 1.88 -17.22
C SER A 110 3.58 1.31 -16.75
N HIS A 111 4.02 1.66 -15.54
CA HIS A 111 5.28 1.22 -14.93
C HIS A 111 6.53 1.46 -15.80
N ARG A 112 6.52 2.51 -16.62
CA ARG A 112 7.67 2.89 -17.45
C ARG A 112 8.72 3.65 -16.64
N SER A 113 8.32 4.31 -15.56
CA SER A 113 9.22 5.06 -14.69
C SER A 113 8.70 5.17 -13.25
N TYR A 114 9.59 5.51 -12.31
CA TYR A 114 9.20 5.86 -10.94
C TYR A 114 8.32 7.13 -10.87
N ILE A 115 8.34 7.97 -11.91
CA ILE A 115 7.48 9.15 -11.98
C ILE A 115 6.02 8.74 -12.17
N ASP A 116 5.72 7.60 -12.77
CA ASP A 116 4.34 7.18 -13.09
C ASP A 116 3.45 7.14 -11.83
N PHE A 117 3.92 6.48 -10.75
CA PHE A 117 3.15 6.42 -9.50
C PHE A 117 3.22 7.73 -8.71
N LEU A 118 4.33 8.48 -8.77
CA LEU A 118 4.42 9.80 -8.11
C LEU A 118 3.43 10.78 -8.73
N MET A 119 3.34 10.78 -10.07
CA MET A 119 2.38 11.58 -10.81
C MET A 119 0.95 11.16 -10.49
N LEU A 120 0.68 9.85 -10.43
CA LEU A 120 -0.63 9.35 -10.03
C LEU A 120 -1.02 9.82 -8.62
N CYS A 121 -0.16 9.62 -7.62
CA CYS A 121 -0.39 10.10 -6.25
C CYS A 121 -0.61 11.62 -6.19
N PHE A 122 0.18 12.38 -6.94
CA PHE A 122 0.06 13.82 -7.03
C PHE A 122 -1.28 14.24 -7.64
N LEU A 123 -1.72 13.62 -8.74
CA LEU A 123 -3.01 13.91 -9.36
C LEU A 123 -4.13 13.61 -8.37
N LEU A 124 -4.19 12.40 -7.81
CA LEU A 124 -5.26 12.03 -6.87
C LEU A 124 -5.31 12.98 -5.66
N TYR A 125 -4.15 13.38 -5.13
CA TYR A 125 -4.09 14.39 -4.07
C TYR A 125 -4.70 15.74 -4.49
N ASN A 126 -4.39 16.24 -5.69
CA ASN A 126 -4.90 17.52 -6.18
C ASN A 126 -6.41 17.51 -6.50
N TYR A 127 -6.96 16.35 -6.89
CA TYR A 127 -8.39 16.14 -7.10
C TYR A 127 -9.15 15.72 -5.82
N ASP A 128 -8.50 15.75 -4.66
CA ASP A 128 -9.09 15.35 -3.36
C ASP A 128 -9.62 13.91 -3.34
N LEU A 129 -8.94 13.03 -4.08
CA LEU A 129 -9.17 11.59 -4.09
C LEU A 129 -8.23 10.88 -3.09
N PRO A 130 -8.59 9.68 -2.58
CA PRO A 130 -7.69 8.88 -1.77
C PRO A 130 -6.36 8.64 -2.49
N VAL A 131 -5.23 9.00 -1.87
CA VAL A 131 -3.90 8.68 -2.40
C VAL A 131 -3.76 7.15 -2.38
N PRO A 132 -3.32 6.52 -3.48
CA PRO A 132 -3.26 5.08 -3.55
C PRO A 132 -2.20 4.52 -2.61
N VAL A 133 -2.50 3.37 -2.02
CA VAL A 133 -1.51 2.57 -1.29
C VAL A 133 -0.64 1.86 -2.34
N ILE A 134 0.68 2.04 -2.29
CA ILE A 134 1.60 1.59 -3.35
C ILE A 134 2.26 0.27 -2.94
N ALA A 135 2.18 -0.73 -3.82
CA ALA A 135 2.99 -1.94 -3.71
C ALA A 135 4.45 -1.63 -4.05
N ALA A 136 5.33 -1.63 -3.05
CA ALA A 136 6.76 -1.40 -3.22
C ALA A 136 7.56 -2.70 -3.13
N GLY A 137 8.57 -2.83 -3.98
CA GLY A 137 9.54 -3.92 -3.89
C GLY A 137 10.54 -3.71 -2.76
N MET A 138 11.14 -4.78 -2.27
CA MET A 138 12.15 -4.75 -1.19
C MET A 138 13.41 -3.92 -1.51
N ASP A 139 13.68 -3.61 -2.78
CA ASP A 139 14.86 -2.81 -3.16
C ASP A 139 14.90 -1.45 -2.43
N PHE A 140 13.73 -0.88 -2.11
CA PHE A 140 13.63 0.37 -1.35
C PHE A 140 13.76 0.18 0.17
N LEU A 141 13.56 -1.05 0.67
CA LEU A 141 13.67 -1.38 2.08
C LEU A 141 15.12 -1.31 2.57
N GLY A 142 16.10 -1.56 1.69
CA GLY A 142 17.53 -1.42 1.99
C GLY A 142 17.94 0.02 2.35
N MET A 143 17.13 1.02 1.98
CA MET A 143 17.35 2.42 2.29
C MET A 143 16.44 2.86 3.45
N ARG A 144 16.87 2.63 4.70
CA ARG A 144 16.04 2.84 5.91
C ARG A 144 15.24 4.15 5.94
N VAL A 145 15.86 5.28 5.57
CA VAL A 145 15.19 6.60 5.57
C VAL A 145 14.14 6.69 4.45
N VAL A 146 14.50 6.29 3.24
CA VAL A 146 13.61 6.35 2.08
C VAL A 146 12.45 5.36 2.24
N GLY A 147 12.74 4.14 2.70
CA GLY A 147 11.74 3.12 2.97
C GLY A 147 10.72 3.56 4.02
N GLU A 148 11.15 4.14 5.15
CA GLU A 148 10.21 4.63 6.18
C GLU A 148 9.36 5.79 5.67
N LEU A 149 9.93 6.73 4.92
CA LEU A 149 9.15 7.82 4.34
C LEU A 149 8.12 7.32 3.32
N LEU A 150 8.47 6.29 2.53
CA LEU A 150 7.53 5.62 1.63
C LEU A 150 6.43 4.89 2.42
N ARG A 151 6.75 4.19 3.52
CA ARG A 151 5.72 3.61 4.40
C ARG A 151 4.76 4.67 4.93
N MET A 152 5.29 5.83 5.27
CA MET A 152 4.51 6.97 5.75
C MET A 152 3.63 7.62 4.68
N SER A 153 3.97 7.46 3.40
CA SER A 153 3.15 7.92 2.27
C SER A 153 2.17 6.88 1.74
N GLY A 154 2.14 5.68 2.33
CA GLY A 154 1.22 4.60 1.95
C GLY A 154 1.84 3.48 1.14
N ALA A 155 3.18 3.35 1.10
CA ALA A 155 3.81 2.19 0.51
C ALA A 155 3.74 0.97 1.45
N PHE A 156 3.31 -0.17 0.92
CA PHE A 156 3.40 -1.47 1.56
C PHE A 156 4.41 -2.33 0.81
N PHE A 157 5.15 -3.15 1.53
CA PHE A 157 6.30 -3.86 0.96
C PHE A 157 5.99 -5.32 0.79
N MET A 158 6.35 -5.88 -0.37
CA MET A 158 6.25 -7.31 -0.64
C MET A 158 7.60 -7.87 -1.07
N ARG A 159 7.93 -9.07 -0.59
CA ARG A 159 9.13 -9.78 -1.04
C ARG A 159 8.91 -10.35 -2.44
N ARG A 160 9.88 -10.17 -3.35
CA ARG A 160 9.77 -10.64 -4.76
C ARG A 160 9.89 -12.16 -4.93
N THR A 161 10.54 -12.84 -3.98
CA THR A 161 10.76 -14.29 -4.00
C THR A 161 9.93 -14.97 -2.92
N PHE A 162 8.88 -15.66 -3.35
CA PHE A 162 8.11 -16.60 -2.53
C PHE A 162 8.80 -17.97 -2.39
N SER A 163 9.88 -18.20 -3.16
CA SER A 163 10.50 -19.50 -3.40
C SER A 163 11.22 -20.12 -2.19
N GLY A 164 11.36 -19.41 -1.08
CA GLY A 164 11.93 -19.95 0.16
C GLY A 164 10.99 -19.91 1.37
N ASN A 165 9.94 -19.08 1.35
CA ASN A 165 9.08 -18.86 2.50
C ASN A 165 7.60 -18.99 2.08
N LYS A 166 7.09 -20.22 2.11
CA LYS A 166 5.72 -20.55 1.69
C LYS A 166 4.68 -19.78 2.47
N LEU A 167 4.97 -19.42 3.71
CA LEU A 167 4.06 -18.72 4.61
C LEU A 167 3.72 -17.31 4.07
N LEU A 168 4.69 -16.61 3.47
CA LEU A 168 4.51 -15.30 2.85
C LEU A 168 3.46 -15.29 1.72
N GLY A 169 3.38 -16.36 0.92
CA GLY A 169 2.46 -16.43 -0.22
C GLY A 169 0.99 -16.62 0.18
N PHE A 170 0.71 -17.05 1.41
CA PHE A 170 -0.65 -17.26 1.93
C PHE A 170 -1.11 -16.14 2.87
N VAL A 171 -0.20 -15.26 3.29
CA VAL A 171 -0.49 -14.07 4.12
C VAL A 171 -0.90 -12.85 3.28
N LEU A 172 -0.62 -12.88 1.98
CA LEU A 172 -1.03 -11.89 0.97
C LEU A 172 -2.45 -12.13 0.44
#